data_AF-A0A4Y8ZKJ7-F1
#
_entry.id   AF-A0A4Y8ZKJ7-F1
#
_cell.length_a   1.000
_cell.length_b   1.000
_cell.length_c   1.000
_cell.angle_alpha   90.00
_cell.angle_beta   90.00
_cell.angle_gamma   90.00
#
_symmetry.space_group_name_H-M   'P 1'
#
loop_
_entity.id
_entity.type
_entity.pdbx_description
1 polymer ?
#
loop_
_entity_poly.entity_id
_entity_poly.type
_entity_poly.pdbx_seq_one_letter_code
_entity_poly.pdbx_strand_id
1 'polypeptide(L)'
;AFDEDGVRFRYKDYRRNGAERYGAMTLSTDEFIRRFLLHVLPRGFHRIRHYGLLASATRKDSIARARELLAAAPPPEPPPEDRPVPLPPCPCCGGRMRIIESFERWRQKRPPPRTIALAAKTAP
;
A
#
# COMPACT_ATOMS: atom_id res chain seq x y z
N ALA A 1 3.88 28.43 16.67
CA ALA A 1 3.90 29.89 16.42
C ALA A 1 3.95 30.11 14.91
N PHE A 2 3.36 31.19 14.42
CA PHE A 2 3.40 31.58 13.02
C PHE A 2 3.84 33.04 12.95
N ASP A 3 4.87 33.30 12.17
CA ASP A 3 5.49 34.61 11.97
C ASP A 3 5.98 34.74 10.52
N GLU A 4 6.63 35.86 10.18
CA GLU A 4 7.19 36.12 8.85
C GLU A 4 8.26 35.09 8.44
N ASP A 5 8.94 34.49 9.42
CA ASP A 5 9.97 33.46 9.20
C ASP A 5 9.35 32.06 8.96
N GLY A 6 8.08 31.87 9.32
CA GLY A 6 7.28 30.70 8.97
C GLY A 6 6.51 30.07 10.12
N VAL A 7 6.27 28.76 10.03
CA VAL A 7 5.47 27.98 10.98
C VAL A 7 6.39 27.14 11.86
N ARG A 8 6.40 27.44 13.16
CA ARG A 8 7.13 26.69 14.19
C ARG A 8 6.22 25.72 14.93
N PHE A 9 6.52 24.43 14.85
CA PHE A 9 5.74 23.36 15.47
C PHE A 9 6.63 22.30 16.14
N ARG A 10 6.04 21.58 17.10
CA ARG A 10 6.68 20.42 17.74
C ARG A 10 6.36 19.15 16.97
N TYR A 11 7.35 18.28 16.85
CA TYR A 11 7.20 16.99 16.20
C TYR A 11 7.78 15.87 17.05
N LYS A 12 7.38 14.64 16.71
CA LYS A 12 7.88 13.43 17.34
C LYS A 12 8.75 12.67 16.34
N ASP A 13 10.05 12.57 16.61
CA ASP A 13 10.97 11.72 15.88
C ASP A 13 10.88 10.29 16.43
N TYR A 14 10.29 9.39 15.66
CA TYR A 14 10.16 7.98 16.03
C TYR A 14 11.47 7.20 15.96
N ARG A 15 12.55 7.78 15.41
CA ARG A 15 13.89 7.18 15.39
C ARG A 15 14.64 7.37 16.71
N ARG A 16 14.20 8.32 17.53
CA ARG A 16 14.81 8.65 18.84
C ARG A 16 13.94 8.15 19.99
N ASN A 17 14.58 7.81 21.10
CA ASN A 17 13.92 7.30 22.30
C ASN A 17 13.89 8.35 23.42
N GLY A 18 13.03 8.12 24.42
CA GLY A 18 12.98 8.96 25.62
C GLY A 18 12.48 10.39 25.35
N ALA A 19 13.01 11.37 26.09
CA ALA A 19 12.64 12.78 25.96
C ALA A 19 13.12 13.40 24.63
N GLU A 20 14.24 12.90 24.07
CA GLU A 20 14.83 13.40 22.83
C GLU A 20 13.98 13.14 21.57
N ARG A 21 12.94 12.31 21.69
CA ARG A 21 11.98 12.09 20.60
C ARG A 21 11.16 13.33 20.26
N TYR A 22 11.11 14.34 21.13
CA TYR A 22 10.35 15.55 20.89
C TYR A 22 11.28 16.67 20.44
N GLY A 23 11.06 17.17 19.22
CA GLY A 23 11.80 18.28 18.63
C GLY A 23 10.88 19.45 18.28
N ALA A 24 11.47 20.60 17.99
CA ALA A 24 10.80 21.72 17.34
C ALA A 24 11.44 21.97 15.97
N MET A 25 10.63 22.30 14.97
CA MET A 25 11.13 22.74 13.67
C MET A 25 10.33 23.95 13.18
N THR A 26 10.97 24.76 12.34
CA THR A 26 10.35 25.87 11.62
C THR A 26 10.38 25.55 10.13
N LEU A 27 9.25 25.72 9.45
CA LEU A 27 9.13 25.58 7.99
C LEU A 27 8.53 26.84 7.40
N SER A 28 8.82 27.12 6.13
CA SER A 28 8.05 28.11 5.38
C SER A 28 6.58 27.72 5.34
N THR A 29 5.71 28.72 5.19
CA THR A 29 4.25 28.55 5.20
C THR A 29 3.78 27.57 4.12
N ASP A 30 4.32 27.68 2.91
CA ASP A 30 4.00 26.83 1.77
C ASP A 30 4.39 25.37 2.01
N GLU A 31 5.59 25.11 2.53
CA GLU A 31 6.03 23.74 2.80
C GLU A 31 5.29 23.12 3.99
N PHE A 32 4.92 23.93 4.98
CA PHE A 32 4.03 23.48 6.06
C PHE A 32 2.68 23.04 5.51
N ILE A 33 2.02 23.86 4.68
CA ILE A 33 0.72 23.53 4.07
C ILE A 33 0.84 22.27 3.22
N ARG A 34 1.88 22.19 2.37
CA ARG A 34 2.13 21.02 1.52
C ARG A 34 2.25 19.73 2.35
N ARG A 35 3.06 19.73 3.41
CA ARG A 35 3.21 18.56 4.30
C ARG A 35 1.96 18.26 5.10
N PHE A 36 1.25 19.27 5.56
CA PHE A 36 0.00 19.11 6.30
C PHE A 36 -1.06 18.41 5.44
N LEU A 37 -1.22 18.83 4.18
CA LEU A 37 -2.19 18.24 3.27
C LEU A 37 -1.90 16.78 2.92
N LEU A 38 -0.64 16.31 2.99
CA LEU A 38 -0.32 14.88 2.86
C LEU A 38 -0.95 14.01 3.96
N HIS A 39 -1.31 14.61 5.11
CA HIS A 39 -1.92 13.91 6.24
C HIS A 39 -3.45 13.98 6.21
N VAL A 40 -4.02 14.86 5.37
CA VAL A 40 -5.47 15.01 5.21
C VAL A 40 -5.92 14.07 4.11
N LEU A 41 -6.75 13.10 4.48
CA LEU A 41 -7.33 12.19 3.50
C LEU A 41 -8.41 12.92 2.68
N PRO A 42 -8.42 12.83 1.34
CA PRO A 42 -9.47 13.43 0.53
C PRO A 42 -10.85 12.90 0.92
N ARG A 43 -11.91 13.67 0.64
CA ARG A 43 -13.28 13.25 0.93
C ARG A 43 -13.58 11.90 0.27
N GLY A 44 -14.26 11.02 1.03
CA GLY A 44 -14.62 9.67 0.59
C GLY A 44 -13.54 8.61 0.83
N PHE A 45 -12.34 8.99 1.27
CA PHE A 45 -11.32 8.04 1.68
C PHE A 45 -11.35 7.83 3.19
N HIS A 46 -11.10 6.59 3.61
CA HIS A 46 -10.97 6.21 5.01
C HIS A 46 -9.57 5.65 5.28
N ARG A 47 -8.98 6.06 6.41
CA ARG A 47 -7.67 5.55 6.81
C ARG A 47 -7.80 4.13 7.34
N ILE A 48 -7.29 3.14 6.62
CA ILE A 48 -7.21 1.76 7.09
C ILE A 48 -6.11 1.66 8.16
N ARG A 49 -6.46 1.09 9.32
CA ARG A 49 -5.51 0.77 10.37
C ARG A 49 -5.38 -0.75 10.44
N HIS A 50 -4.20 -1.28 10.16
CA HIS A 50 -3.92 -2.70 10.31
C HIS A 50 -3.62 -3.01 11.79
N TYR A 51 -4.40 -3.92 12.37
CA TYR A 51 -4.18 -4.45 13.72
C TYR A 51 -3.90 -5.95 13.65
N GLY A 52 -3.28 -6.48 14.71
CA GLY A 52 -2.97 -7.91 14.83
C GLY A 52 -1.74 -8.33 14.05
N LEU A 53 -1.75 -9.59 13.58
CA LEU A 53 -0.59 -10.27 12.99
C LEU A 53 0.10 -9.50 11.85
N LEU A 54 -0.66 -8.73 11.07
CA LEU A 54 -0.16 -8.00 9.89
C LEU A 54 0.04 -6.50 10.14
N ALA A 55 -0.04 -6.02 11.39
CA ALA A 55 0.24 -4.64 11.72
C ALA A 55 1.70 -4.28 11.43
N SER A 56 1.96 -3.15 10.76
CA SER A 56 3.30 -2.82 10.23
C SER A 56 4.43 -2.88 11.27
N ALA A 57 4.16 -2.48 12.52
CA ALA A 57 5.12 -2.48 13.61
C ALA A 57 5.58 -3.89 14.02
N THR A 58 4.70 -4.88 13.96
CA THR A 58 4.96 -6.25 14.46
C THR A 58 4.96 -7.29 13.34
N ARG A 59 4.58 -6.92 12.12
CA ARG A 59 4.33 -7.83 10.99
C ARG A 59 5.51 -8.77 10.74
N LYS A 60 6.74 -8.25 10.74
CA LYS A 60 7.93 -9.05 10.46
C LYS A 60 8.10 -10.17 11.48
N ASP A 61 8.12 -9.81 12.75
CA ASP A 61 8.34 -10.75 13.86
C ASP A 61 7.14 -11.71 14.02
N SER A 62 5.94 -11.19 13.84
CA SER A 62 4.68 -11.95 13.89
C SER A 62 4.62 -13.02 12.79
N ILE A 63 5.00 -12.68 11.56
CA ILE A 63 5.05 -13.63 10.44
C ILE A 63 6.16 -14.66 10.65
N ALA A 64 7.35 -14.23 11.10
CA ALA A 64 8.45 -15.16 11.40
C ALA A 64 8.00 -16.19 12.45
N ARG A 65 7.41 -15.72 13.55
CA ARG A 65 6.87 -16.59 14.60
C ARG A 65 5.78 -17.53 14.11
N ALA A 66 4.87 -17.06 13.27
CA ALA A 66 3.83 -17.89 12.69
C ALA A 66 4.42 -19.02 11.82
N ARG A 67 5.47 -18.73 11.03
CA ARG A 67 6.15 -19.74 10.20
C ARG A 67 6.84 -20.82 11.04
N GLU A 68 7.51 -20.42 12.12
CA GLU A 68 8.10 -21.36 13.09
C GLU A 68 7.04 -22.31 13.66
N LEU A 69 5.93 -21.76 14.15
CA LEU A 69 4.84 -22.54 14.75
C LEU A 69 4.16 -23.49 13.76
N LEU A 70 4.09 -23.09 12.49
CA LEU A 70 3.50 -23.90 11.42
C LEU A 70 4.49 -24.90 10.79
N ALA A 71 5.74 -24.95 11.26
CA ALA A 71 6.83 -25.71 10.63
C ALA A 71 6.93 -25.44 9.11
N ALA A 72 6.66 -24.18 8.70
CA ALA A 72 6.58 -23.82 7.30
C ALA A 72 7.98 -23.81 6.66
N ALA A 73 8.07 -24.35 5.43
CA ALA A 73 9.28 -24.28 4.63
C ALA A 73 9.72 -22.81 4.41
N PRO A 74 11.04 -22.54 4.34
CA PRO A 74 11.54 -21.20 4.08
C PRO A 74 10.99 -20.65 2.76
N PRO A 75 10.83 -19.31 2.63
CA PRO A 75 10.36 -18.70 1.39
C PRO A 75 11.24 -19.11 0.21
N PRO A 76 10.66 -19.36 -0.98
CA PRO A 76 11.45 -19.58 -2.18
C PRO A 76 12.29 -18.34 -2.47
N GLU A 77 13.50 -18.56 -2.98
CA GLU A 77 14.37 -17.48 -3.43
C GLU A 77 13.65 -16.65 -4.51
N PRO A 78 13.83 -15.31 -4.51
CA PRO A 78 13.24 -14.47 -5.53
C PRO A 78 13.72 -14.94 -6.91
N PRO A 79 12.82 -15.05 -7.90
CA PRO A 79 13.23 -15.41 -9.25
C PRO A 79 14.26 -14.38 -9.76
N PRO A 80 15.23 -14.81 -10.59
CA PRO A 80 16.17 -13.90 -11.20
C PRO A 80 15.41 -12.82 -11.98
N GLU A 81 15.86 -11.56 -11.86
CA GLU A 81 15.22 -10.40 -12.46
C GLU A 81 14.97 -10.60 -13.96
N ASP A 82 13.76 -10.21 -14.36
CA ASP A 82 13.16 -10.47 -15.67
C ASP A 82 14.04 -10.04 -16.85
N ARG A 83 14.09 -10.92 -17.86
CA ARG A 83 14.49 -10.53 -19.21
C ARG A 83 13.58 -9.40 -19.70
N PRO A 84 14.10 -8.35 -20.35
CA PRO A 84 13.27 -7.26 -20.83
C PRO A 84 12.24 -7.79 -21.83
N VAL A 85 10.98 -7.78 -21.42
CA VAL A 85 9.83 -8.05 -22.30
C VAL A 85 9.76 -6.90 -23.33
N PRO A 86 9.75 -7.19 -24.64
CA PRO A 86 9.62 -6.15 -25.65
C PRO A 86 8.32 -5.37 -25.45
N LEU A 87 8.43 -4.07 -25.18
CA LEU A 87 7.27 -3.18 -25.03
C LEU A 87 6.84 -2.65 -26.39
N PRO A 88 5.53 -2.64 -26.72
CA PRO A 88 5.06 -2.03 -27.95
C PRO A 88 5.39 -0.52 -27.94
N PRO A 89 5.69 0.08 -29.11
CA PRO A 89 5.89 1.51 -29.22
C PRO A 89 4.59 2.27 -28.97
N CYS A 90 4.69 3.54 -28.57
CA CYS A 90 3.52 4.40 -28.36
C CYS A 90 2.69 4.51 -29.66
N PRO A 91 1.38 4.21 -29.64
CA PRO A 91 0.54 4.25 -30.84
C PRO A 91 0.36 5.67 -31.41
N CYS A 92 0.67 6.71 -30.63
CA CYS A 92 0.53 8.10 -31.05
C CYS A 92 1.79 8.68 -31.70
N CYS A 93 2.98 8.24 -31.26
CA CYS A 93 4.24 8.87 -31.65
C CYS A 93 5.42 7.90 -31.86
N GLY A 94 5.22 6.59 -31.73
CA GLY A 94 6.28 5.58 -31.88
C GLY A 94 7.32 5.54 -30.75
N GLY A 95 7.19 6.41 -29.74
CA GLY A 95 8.15 6.51 -28.64
C GLY A 95 8.22 5.25 -27.76
N ARG A 96 9.35 5.07 -27.05
CA ARG A 96 9.54 3.96 -26.10
C ARG A 96 8.65 4.15 -24.87
N MET A 97 7.81 3.17 -24.57
CA MET A 97 7.04 3.14 -23.33
C MET A 97 7.87 2.49 -22.21
N ARG A 98 7.66 2.92 -20.96
CA ARG A 98 8.24 2.28 -19.76
C ARG A 98 7.11 1.84 -18.83
N ILE A 99 7.12 0.58 -18.41
CA ILE A 99 6.22 0.11 -17.35
C ILE A 99 6.81 0.58 -16.02
N ILE A 100 6.07 1.43 -15.31
CA ILE A 100 6.45 1.94 -13.98
C ILE A 100 6.00 0.95 -12.89
N GLU A 101 4.86 0.28 -13.11
CA GLU A 101 4.31 -0.74 -12.21
C GLU A 101 3.35 -1.63 -12.99
N SER A 102 3.39 -2.95 -12.74
CA SER A 102 2.41 -3.91 -13.25
C SER A 102 1.61 -4.44 -12.07
N PHE A 103 0.30 -4.14 -12.05
CA PHE A 103 -0.59 -4.74 -11.07
C PHE A 103 -1.00 -6.12 -11.57
N GLU A 104 -0.83 -7.15 -10.74
CA GLU A 104 -1.47 -8.44 -10.98
C GLU A 104 -2.97 -8.24 -11.15
N ARG A 105 -3.62 -9.09 -11.96
CA ARG A 105 -5.08 -9.08 -12.12
C ARG A 105 -5.74 -9.28 -10.76
N TRP A 106 -6.14 -8.18 -10.12
CA TRP A 106 -6.97 -8.21 -8.92
C TRP A 106 -8.40 -8.61 -9.32
N ARG A 107 -8.61 -9.91 -9.53
CA ARG A 107 -9.85 -10.69 -9.45
C ARG A 107 -9.66 -12.02 -10.19
N GLN A 108 -9.73 -13.13 -9.46
CA GLN A 108 -10.23 -14.38 -10.02
C GLN A 108 -11.58 -14.07 -10.69
N LYS A 109 -11.82 -14.56 -11.92
CA LYS A 109 -13.14 -14.44 -12.54
C LYS A 109 -14.14 -15.03 -11.53
N ARG A 110 -15.14 -14.25 -11.10
CA ARG A 110 -16.25 -14.79 -10.32
C ARG A 110 -16.74 -16.03 -11.08
N PRO A 111 -16.86 -17.22 -10.45
CA PRO A 111 -17.50 -18.34 -11.12
C PRO A 111 -18.89 -17.87 -11.59
N PRO A 112 -19.31 -18.23 -12.82
CA PRO A 112 -20.64 -17.88 -13.29
C PRO A 112 -21.67 -18.34 -12.25
N PRO A 113 -22.73 -17.56 -11.99
CA PRO A 113 -23.77 -17.98 -11.06
C PRO A 113 -24.29 -19.35 -11.51
N ARG A 114 -24.37 -20.30 -10.56
CA ARG A 114 -24.96 -21.61 -10.84
C ARG A 114 -26.39 -21.39 -11.34
N THR A 115 -26.63 -21.69 -12.61
CA THR A 115 -27.99 -21.83 -13.14
C THR A 115 -28.62 -23.01 -12.43
N ILE A 116 -29.52 -22.74 -11.49
CA ILE A 116 -30.43 -23.76 -10.98
C ILE A 116 -31.36 -24.07 -12.15
N ALA A 117 -31.22 -25.26 -12.73
CA ALA A 117 -32.18 -25.74 -13.70
C ALA A 117 -33.55 -25.82 -13.02
N LEU A 118 -34.50 -24.97 -13.42
CA LEU A 118 -35.89 -25.15 -13.05
C LEU A 118 -36.35 -26.47 -13.67
N ALA A 119 -36.60 -27.46 -12.82
CA ALA A 119 -37.26 -28.69 -13.23
C ALA A 119 -38.62 -28.32 -13.81
N ALA A 120 -38.77 -28.49 -15.13
CA ALA A 120 -40.07 -28.43 -15.77
C ALA A 120 -40.93 -29.55 -15.17
N LYS A 121 -41.93 -29.17 -14.39
CA LYS A 121 -42.98 -30.09 -13.95
C LYS A 121 -43.77 -30.49 -15.18
N THR A 122 -43.57 -31.71 -15.67
CA THR A 122 -44.53 -32.38 -16.54
C THR A 122 -45.75 -32.73 -15.68
N ALA A 123 -46.92 -32.27 -16.10
CA ALA A 123 -48.23 -32.63 -15.56
C ALA A 123 -49.16 -32.94 -16.76
N PRO A 124 -50.21 -33.74 -16.54
CA PRO A 124 -50.39 -35.09 -17.07
C PRO A 124 -50.72 -35.19 -18.56
#